data_AF-A0A061CN48-F1
#
_entry.id   AF-A0A061CN48-F1
#
_cell.length_a   1.000
_cell.length_b   1.000
_cell.length_c   1.000
_cell.angle_alpha   90.00
_cell.angle_beta   90.00
_cell.angle_gamma   90.00
#
_symmetry.space_group_name_H-M   'P 1'
#
loop_
_entity.id
_entity.type
_entity.pdbx_description
1 polymer ?
#
loop_
_entity_poly.entity_id
_entity_poly.type
_entity_poly.pdbx_seq_one_letter_code
_entity_poly.pdbx_strand_id
1 'polypeptide(L)'
;MLLDSEAEQATPHEPYRLTLVDDTYTLRALVADSWRAMYLFDLQKVADIDYVVGNWYVCTHPESPFLGQMIAARTGPGLRKTLNNGSFAIHRLGQASERVQLQSVDEVLRVLREEFGIRVPEHPERRQIIERLIAGA
;
A
#
# COMPACT_ATOMS: atom_id res chain seq x y z
N MET A 1 3.51 15.98 10.41
CA MET A 1 4.91 15.52 10.28
C MET A 1 5.74 16.72 9.88
N LEU A 2 6.84 16.95 10.60
CA LEU A 2 7.82 18.00 10.41
C LEU A 2 9.07 17.41 9.75
N LEU A 3 9.59 18.09 8.73
CA LEU A 3 10.74 17.64 7.94
C LEU A 3 12.07 17.88 8.68
N ASP A 4 12.13 18.96 9.45
CA ASP A 4 13.28 19.48 10.20
C ASP A 4 13.45 18.82 11.58
N SER A 5 12.88 17.63 11.76
CA SER A 5 12.95 16.89 13.03
C SER A 5 13.15 15.40 12.83
N GLU A 6 14.21 14.88 13.43
CA GLU A 6 14.47 13.43 13.53
C GLU A 6 13.81 12.76 14.75
N ALA A 7 13.13 13.55 15.59
CA ALA A 7 12.39 13.02 16.73
C ALA A 7 11.24 12.11 16.27
N GLU A 8 10.77 11.25 17.18
CA GLU A 8 9.50 10.54 16.98
C GLU A 8 8.34 11.53 16.90
N GLN A 9 7.46 11.32 15.92
CA GLN A 9 6.33 12.19 15.64
C GLN A 9 5.04 11.35 15.64
N ALA A 10 4.16 11.66 16.60
CA ALA A 10 2.85 11.03 16.68
C ALA A 10 2.00 11.34 15.45
N THR A 11 1.22 10.36 15.00
CA THR A 11 0.20 10.50 13.96
C THR A 11 -1.11 9.86 14.44
N PRO A 12 -2.23 9.99 13.72
CA PRO A 12 -3.45 9.24 14.04
C PRO A 12 -3.28 7.71 13.96
N HIS A 13 -2.19 7.22 13.37
CA HIS A 13 -1.83 5.82 13.24
C HIS A 13 -0.46 5.58 13.91
N GLU A 14 0.44 4.81 13.28
CA GLU A 14 1.77 4.58 13.81
C GLU A 14 2.57 5.89 13.94
N PRO A 15 3.43 6.02 14.96
CA PRO A 15 4.43 7.08 14.99
C PRO A 15 5.38 6.98 13.80
N TYR A 16 5.80 8.14 13.30
CA TYR A 16 6.80 8.25 12.24
C TYR A 16 8.02 8.98 12.74
N ARG A 17 9.15 8.77 12.06
CA ARG A 17 10.33 9.63 12.19
C ARG A 17 11.07 9.73 10.87
N LEU A 18 11.88 10.77 10.76
CA LEU A 18 12.83 10.94 9.67
C LEU A 18 14.24 10.70 10.20
N THR A 19 15.13 10.21 9.34
CA THR A 19 16.58 10.20 9.58
C THR A 19 17.26 10.80 8.35
N LEU A 20 18.23 11.67 8.54
CA LEU A 20 18.97 12.33 7.45
C LEU A 20 20.42 11.81 7.42
N VAL A 21 20.82 11.24 6.28
CA VAL A 21 22.19 10.77 6.04
C VAL A 21 22.59 11.22 4.65
N ASP A 22 23.72 11.94 4.52
CA ASP A 22 24.26 12.40 3.24
C ASP A 22 23.20 13.06 2.33
N ASP A 23 22.50 14.07 2.86
CA ASP A 23 21.40 14.80 2.20
C ASP A 23 20.19 13.94 1.77
N THR A 24 20.14 12.68 2.19
CA THR A 24 19.03 11.76 1.91
C THR A 24 18.21 11.50 3.16
N TYR A 25 16.91 11.80 3.08
CA TYR A 25 15.95 11.48 4.12
C TYR A 25 15.50 10.02 3.99
N THR A 26 15.33 9.33 5.11
CA THR A 26 14.58 8.07 5.18
C THR A 26 13.34 8.26 6.03
N LEU A 27 12.16 8.02 5.46
CA LEU A 27 10.92 7.95 6.24
C LEU A 27 10.81 6.59 6.92
N ARG A 28 10.56 6.59 8.23
CA ARG A 28 10.39 5.37 9.02
C ARG A 28 9.06 5.41 9.77
N ALA A 29 8.40 4.25 9.87
CA ALA A 29 7.21 4.05 10.69
C ALA A 29 7.53 3.06 11.83
N LEU A 30 6.99 3.30 13.02
CA LEU A 30 7.09 2.38 14.15
C LEU A 30 6.00 1.33 14.05
N VAL A 31 6.35 0.12 13.60
CA VAL A 31 5.41 -0.99 13.39
C VAL A 31 5.84 -2.18 14.23
N ALA A 32 4.96 -2.68 15.10
CA ALA A 32 5.24 -3.79 16.01
C ALA A 32 6.58 -3.60 16.76
N ASP A 33 6.71 -2.45 17.44
CA ASP A 33 7.89 -2.05 18.22
C ASP A 33 9.20 -1.94 17.43
N SER A 34 9.13 -1.93 16.10
CA SER A 34 10.28 -1.86 15.21
C SER A 34 10.17 -0.72 14.21
N TRP A 35 11.23 0.07 14.07
CA TRP A 35 11.32 1.13 13.06
C TRP A 35 11.56 0.55 11.66
N ARG A 36 10.53 0.55 10.82
CA ARG A 36 10.60 0.08 9.43
C ARG A 36 10.86 1.24 8.48
N ALA A 37 11.89 1.12 7.63
CA ALA A 37 12.13 2.06 6.54
C ALA A 37 11.07 1.90 5.45
N MET A 38 10.49 3.02 5.02
CA MET A 38 9.41 3.06 4.04
C MET A 38 9.94 3.44 2.66
N TYR A 39 10.59 4.59 2.57
CA TYR A 39 11.25 5.06 1.35
C TYR A 39 12.28 6.13 1.70
N LEU A 40 13.16 6.39 0.73
CA LEU A 40 14.17 7.42 0.77
C LEU A 40 13.77 8.55 -0.18
N PHE A 41 14.13 9.80 0.17
CA PHE A 41 13.89 10.96 -0.69
C PHE A 41 14.89 12.07 -0.39
N ASP A 42 15.12 12.93 -1.38
CA ASP A 42 15.80 14.22 -1.24
C ASP A 42 14.77 15.36 -1.41
N LEU A 43 15.25 16.61 -1.43
CA LEU A 43 14.40 17.79 -1.61
C LEU A 43 14.41 18.32 -3.05
N GLN A 44 14.83 17.51 -4.02
CA GLN A 44 14.80 17.90 -5.41
C GLN A 44 13.36 18.16 -5.84
N LYS A 45 13.14 19.30 -6.51
CA LYS A 45 11.84 19.59 -7.11
C LYS A 45 11.62 18.66 -8.31
N VAL A 46 10.49 17.98 -8.31
CA VAL A 46 10.07 17.07 -9.38
C VAL A 46 9.11 17.81 -10.31
N ALA A 47 9.33 17.74 -11.62
CA ALA A 47 8.44 18.34 -12.62
C ALA A 47 7.30 17.38 -12.98
N ASP A 48 6.20 17.90 -13.52
CA ASP A 48 5.02 17.09 -13.89
C ASP A 48 5.38 15.95 -14.87
N ILE A 49 6.31 16.21 -15.80
CA ILE A 49 6.77 15.22 -16.78
C ILE A 49 7.49 14.04 -16.11
N ASP A 50 8.19 14.26 -15.00
CA ASP A 50 8.93 13.20 -14.31
C ASP A 50 7.95 12.19 -13.68
N TYR A 51 6.80 12.66 -13.17
CA TYR A 51 5.72 11.78 -12.71
C TYR A 51 5.11 10.96 -13.85
N VAL A 52 4.98 11.53 -15.05
CA VAL A 52 4.49 10.79 -16.23
C VAL A 52 5.47 9.67 -16.61
N VAL A 53 6.77 9.97 -16.64
CA VAL A 53 7.81 8.98 -16.93
C VAL A 53 7.84 7.88 -15.87
N GLY A 54 7.82 8.24 -14.59
CA GLY A 54 7.78 7.28 -13.48
C GLY A 54 6.52 6.41 -13.50
N ASN A 55 5.36 7.02 -13.73
CA ASN A 55 4.09 6.31 -13.81
C ASN A 55 4.06 5.35 -15.01
N TRP A 56 4.61 5.74 -16.17
CA TRP A 56 4.70 4.84 -17.33
C TRP A 56 5.44 3.55 -16.98
N TYR A 57 6.59 3.64 -16.30
CA TYR A 57 7.30 2.45 -15.84
C TYR A 57 6.43 1.61 -14.89
N VAL A 58 5.86 2.24 -13.87
CA VAL A 58 5.03 1.58 -12.85
C VAL A 58 3.80 0.89 -13.45
N CYS A 59 3.13 1.48 -14.45
CA CYS A 59 1.87 0.94 -14.98
C CYS A 59 2.02 0.12 -16.27
N THR A 60 3.20 0.06 -16.89
CA THR A 60 3.38 -0.65 -18.17
C THR A 60 4.63 -1.53 -18.27
N HIS A 61 5.67 -1.28 -17.49
CA HIS A 61 6.93 -2.01 -17.65
C HIS A 61 6.77 -3.47 -17.17
N PRO A 62 7.20 -4.50 -17.93
CA PRO A 62 7.02 -5.91 -17.57
C PRO A 62 7.58 -6.32 -16.20
N GLU A 63 8.63 -5.63 -15.73
CA GLU A 63 9.25 -5.89 -14.42
C GLU A 63 8.63 -5.06 -13.28
N SER A 64 7.60 -4.26 -13.55
CA SER A 64 6.91 -3.52 -12.50
C SER A 64 6.23 -4.48 -11.52
N PRO A 65 6.41 -4.30 -10.20
CA PRO A 65 5.74 -5.12 -9.20
C PRO A 65 4.21 -4.90 -9.19
N PHE A 66 3.73 -3.82 -9.80
CA PHE A 66 2.30 -3.53 -9.89
C PHE A 66 1.61 -4.24 -11.06
N LEU A 67 2.37 -4.74 -12.03
CA LEU A 67 1.79 -5.59 -13.08
C LEU A 67 1.54 -7.00 -12.54
N GLY A 68 0.35 -7.53 -12.82
CA GLY A 68 -0.02 -8.88 -12.42
C GLY A 68 -0.29 -9.06 -10.93
N GLN A 69 -0.50 -7.96 -10.18
CA GLN A 69 -0.90 -7.99 -8.78
C GLN A 69 -2.16 -7.14 -8.55
N MET A 70 -2.97 -7.54 -7.58
CA MET A 70 -4.08 -6.73 -7.08
C MET A 70 -3.76 -6.26 -5.67
N ILE A 71 -3.38 -5.00 -5.54
CA ILE A 71 -3.05 -4.38 -4.25
C ILE A 71 -4.05 -3.26 -3.99
N ALA A 72 -4.67 -3.26 -2.80
CA ALA A 72 -5.49 -2.16 -2.33
C ALA A 72 -5.21 -1.87 -0.86
N ALA A 73 -5.32 -0.60 -0.48
CA ALA A 73 -5.23 -0.18 0.91
C ALA A 73 -6.30 0.88 1.21
N ARG A 74 -6.90 0.83 2.39
CA ARG A 74 -7.80 1.87 2.89
C ARG A 74 -7.53 2.13 4.37
N THR A 75 -7.23 3.38 4.68
CA THR A 75 -6.98 3.83 6.05
C THR A 75 -8.24 4.48 6.61
N GLY A 76 -8.58 4.18 7.86
CA GLY A 76 -9.67 4.79 8.62
C GLY A 76 -9.23 5.11 10.06
N PRO A 77 -10.12 5.63 10.92
CA PRO A 77 -9.77 5.95 12.30
C PRO A 77 -9.24 4.73 13.05
N GLY A 78 -7.95 4.75 13.44
CA GLY A 78 -7.30 3.68 14.21
C GLY A 78 -7.14 2.33 13.50
N LEU A 79 -7.45 2.24 12.20
CA LEU A 79 -7.32 1.01 11.43
C LEU A 79 -6.81 1.24 10.01
N ARG A 80 -6.18 0.21 9.46
CA ARG A 80 -5.76 0.12 8.06
C ARG A 80 -6.18 -1.24 7.51
N LYS A 81 -6.87 -1.23 6.37
CA LYS A 81 -7.24 -2.44 5.62
C LYS A 81 -6.31 -2.57 4.43
N THR A 82 -5.84 -3.78 4.15
CA THR A 82 -5.04 -4.07 2.95
C THR A 82 -5.56 -5.31 2.26
N LEU A 83 -5.49 -5.32 0.94
CA LEU A 83 -5.70 -6.47 0.10
C LEU A 83 -4.43 -6.63 -0.74
N ASN A 84 -3.87 -7.84 -0.72
CA ASN A 84 -2.84 -8.25 -1.66
C ASN A 84 -3.28 -9.58 -2.27
N ASN A 85 -3.74 -9.53 -3.52
CA ASN A 85 -4.40 -10.64 -4.20
C ASN A 85 -5.52 -11.23 -3.33
N GLY A 86 -5.43 -12.51 -2.93
CA GLY A 86 -6.40 -13.15 -2.04
C GLY A 86 -6.22 -12.84 -0.55
N SER A 87 -5.11 -12.24 -0.13
CA SER A 87 -4.81 -11.98 1.28
C SER A 87 -5.39 -10.63 1.72
N PHE A 88 -6.55 -10.67 2.38
CA PHE A 88 -7.15 -9.52 3.05
C PHE A 88 -6.64 -9.40 4.49
N ALA A 89 -6.28 -8.19 4.93
CA ALA A 89 -5.81 -7.94 6.28
C ALA A 89 -6.41 -6.68 6.88
N ILE A 90 -6.64 -6.72 8.20
CA ILE A 90 -7.02 -5.57 9.01
C ILE A 90 -5.94 -5.36 10.08
N HIS A 91 -5.34 -4.17 10.04
CA HIS A 91 -4.39 -3.70 11.02
C HIS A 91 -5.10 -2.70 11.94
N ARG A 92 -5.03 -2.94 13.25
CA ARG A 92 -5.52 -2.01 14.27
C ARG A 92 -4.33 -1.55 15.10
N LEU A 93 -4.32 -0.27 15.48
CA LEU A 93 -3.23 0.30 16.24
C LEU A 93 -3.02 -0.48 17.55
N GLY A 94 -1.78 -0.90 17.81
CA GLY A 94 -1.41 -1.65 19.01
C GLY A 94 -1.92 -3.09 19.07
N GLN A 95 -2.48 -3.63 17.98
CA GLN A 95 -3.00 -5.00 17.93
C GLN A 95 -2.33 -5.83 16.83
N ALA A 96 -2.36 -7.15 16.99
CA ALA A 96 -1.95 -8.07 15.95
C ALA A 96 -2.84 -7.90 14.71
N SER A 97 -2.25 -8.14 13.53
CA SER A 97 -3.00 -8.05 12.27
C SER A 97 -3.91 -9.26 12.10
N GLU A 98 -5.19 -9.02 11.81
CA GLU A 98 -6.13 -10.06 11.42
C GLU A 98 -5.99 -10.30 9.91
N ARG A 99 -5.86 -11.55 9.48
CA ARG A 99 -5.73 -11.92 8.07
C ARG A 99 -6.76 -12.98 7.68
N VAL A 100 -7.33 -12.81 6.48
CA VAL A 100 -8.31 -13.71 5.88
C VAL A 100 -7.89 -13.97 4.42
N GLN A 101 -7.75 -15.25 4.06
CA GLN A 101 -7.55 -15.65 2.67
C GLN A 101 -8.89 -15.79 1.97
N LEU A 102 -9.13 -14.96 0.97
CA LEU A 102 -10.33 -15.00 0.13
C LEU A 102 -10.25 -16.17 -0.86
N GLN A 103 -11.31 -16.95 -0.95
CA GLN A 103 -11.35 -18.22 -1.68
C GLN A 103 -12.07 -18.12 -3.03
N SER A 104 -12.75 -17.00 -3.31
CA SER A 104 -13.53 -16.84 -4.54
C SER A 104 -13.50 -15.41 -5.09
N VAL A 105 -13.79 -15.30 -6.39
CA VAL A 105 -13.95 -14.00 -7.08
C VAL A 105 -15.04 -13.16 -6.44
N ASP A 106 -16.15 -13.77 -6.05
CA ASP A 106 -17.28 -13.04 -5.47
C ASP A 106 -16.93 -12.46 -4.09
N GLU A 107 -16.13 -13.18 -3.29
CA GLU A 107 -15.56 -12.66 -2.05
C GLU A 107 -14.64 -11.46 -2.30
N VAL A 108 -13.73 -11.56 -3.28
CA VAL A 108 -12.84 -10.44 -3.66
C VAL A 108 -13.64 -9.22 -4.09
N LEU A 109 -14.59 -9.37 -5.01
CA LEU A 109 -15.42 -8.27 -5.51
C LEU A 109 -16.26 -7.65 -4.39
N ARG A 110 -16.76 -8.47 -3.46
CA ARG A 110 -17.47 -8.02 -2.27
C ARG A 110 -16.57 -7.20 -1.36
N VAL A 111 -15.38 -7.70 -1.03
CA VAL A 111 -14.39 -7.01 -0.19
C VAL A 111 -13.94 -5.69 -0.83
N LEU A 112 -13.60 -5.68 -2.12
CA LEU A 112 -13.25 -4.44 -2.83
C LEU A 112 -14.36 -3.38 -2.73
N ARG A 113 -15.63 -3.79 -2.90
CA ARG A 113 -16.77 -2.88 -2.82
C ARG A 113 -17.04 -2.39 -1.40
N GLU A 114 -17.14 -3.30 -0.44
CA GLU A 114 -17.62 -3.01 0.92
C GLU A 114 -16.51 -2.44 1.80
N GLU A 115 -15.32 -3.05 1.75
CA GLU A 115 -14.20 -2.68 2.61
C GLU A 115 -13.39 -1.52 2.02
N PHE A 116 -13.19 -1.51 0.69
CA PHE A 116 -12.36 -0.50 0.01
C PHE A 116 -13.16 0.59 -0.71
N GLY A 117 -14.46 0.40 -0.95
CA GLY A 117 -15.27 1.37 -1.72
C GLY A 117 -14.97 1.35 -3.22
N ILE A 118 -14.36 0.30 -3.73
CA ILE A 118 -13.90 0.16 -5.12
C ILE A 118 -14.92 -0.68 -5.90
N ARG A 119 -15.42 -0.13 -7.00
CA ARG A 119 -16.19 -0.88 -7.99
C ARG A 119 -15.24 -1.26 -9.14
N VAL A 120 -14.99 -2.55 -9.30
CA VAL A 120 -14.17 -3.05 -10.40
C VAL A 120 -14.96 -2.90 -11.70
N PRO A 121 -14.43 -2.21 -12.73
CA PRO A 121 -15.10 -2.08 -14.02
C PRO A 121 -15.45 -3.45 -14.63
N GLU A 122 -16.53 -3.49 -15.40
CA GLU A 122 -16.88 -4.69 -16.17
C GLU A 122 -15.83 -4.94 -17.26
N HIS A 123 -15.35 -6.18 -17.36
CA HIS A 123 -14.44 -6.63 -18.41
C HIS A 123 -14.69 -8.13 -18.66
N PRO A 124 -14.70 -8.62 -19.91
CA PRO A 124 -14.99 -10.03 -20.23
C PRO A 124 -14.13 -11.02 -19.45
N GLU A 125 -12.85 -10.69 -19.26
CA GLU A 125 -11.88 -11.55 -18.56
C GLU A 125 -11.77 -11.28 -17.06
N ARG A 126 -12.56 -10.35 -16.50
CA ARG A 126 -12.40 -9.89 -15.10
C ARG A 126 -12.35 -11.05 -14.11
N ARG A 127 -13.30 -11.99 -14.22
CA ARG A 127 -13.38 -13.12 -13.29
C ARG A 127 -12.15 -14.02 -13.38
N GLN A 128 -11.73 -14.37 -14.60
CA GLN A 128 -10.55 -15.20 -14.85
C GLN A 128 -9.26 -14.53 -14.33
N ILE A 129 -9.12 -13.21 -14.52
CA ILE A 129 -7.98 -12.45 -13.99
C ILE A 129 -7.95 -12.53 -12.47
N ILE A 130 -9.08 -12.28 -11.79
CA ILE A 130 -9.16 -12.36 -10.33
C ILE A 130 -8.88 -13.78 -9.82
N GLU A 131 -9.41 -14.81 -10.48
CA GLU A 131 -9.13 -16.23 -10.15
C GLU A 131 -7.64 -16.54 -10.18
N ARG A 132 -6.93 -16.10 -11.23
CA ARG A 132 -5.47 -16.29 -11.34
C ARG A 132 -4.73 -15.57 -10.21
N LEU A 133 -5.15 -14.35 -9.87
CA LEU A 133 -4.51 -13.54 -8.83
C LEU A 133 -4.65 -14.20 -7.45
N ILE A 134 -5.83 -14.73 -7.11
CA ILE A 134 -6.03 -15.40 -5.81
C ILE A 134 -5.40 -16.79 -5.75
N ALA A 135 -5.25 -17.50 -6.87
CA ALA A 135 -4.63 -18.83 -6.92
C ALA A 135 -3.10 -18.78 -6.82
N GLY A 136 -2.48 -17.68 -7.23
CA GLY A 136 -1.03 -17.45 -7.12
C GLY A 136 -0.57 -16.76 -5.84
N ALA A 137 -1.49 -16.53 -4.88
CA ALA A 137 -1.26 -15.79 -3.64
C ALA A 137 -0.96 -16.70 -2.44
#